data_AF-A0A2A5HS82-F1
#
_entry.id   AF-A0A2A5HS82-F1
#
_cell.length_a   1.000
_cell.length_b   1.000
_cell.length_c   1.000
_cell.angle_alpha   90.00
_cell.angle_beta   90.00
_cell.angle_gamma   90.00
#
_symmetry.space_group_name_H-M   'P 1'
#
loop_
_entity.id
_entity.type
_entity.pdbx_description
1 polymer ?
#
loop_
_entity_poly.entity_id
_entity_poly.type
_entity_poly.pdbx_seq_one_letter_code
_entity_poly.pdbx_strand_id
1 'polypeptide(L)'
;MFCWQIKRYRLFYSKWSKQFLTAIADLILRLNKESGMHSTTLLRSAITLLVLYMLSACETPANQDDLVNQNNTLKTELQSAKQKIESLSAEKRQLQADNSELERVKSVISTEKESRFNESIELRTSVRKFVQQRIAASKDFLLQGNLLDYIGGELLDRAELEPRLGTLVDLANPVPRKGILEGATGYFVNLTSLTVNVLRPINDDYLVVWKSPLLTTQKTGNSFLRFPTSVNIEAGDVIAYTFDTGDVLNFDRGTGNTRFSSKDFLLGGIIKTSSLKGASEKRAYSLGVYAILD
;
A
#
# COMPACT_ATOMS: atom_id res chain seq x y z
N MET A 1 35.17 20.05 0.53
CA MET A 1 35.03 20.15 2.01
C MET A 1 36.25 20.73 2.74
N PHE A 2 37.49 20.66 2.20
CA PHE A 2 38.69 21.20 2.86
C PHE A 2 38.90 22.72 2.79
N CYS A 3 38.23 23.44 1.87
CA CYS A 3 38.40 24.90 1.72
C CYS A 3 37.64 25.72 2.79
N TRP A 4 36.76 25.08 3.58
CA TRP A 4 35.96 25.77 4.60
C TRP A 4 36.66 25.86 5.96
N GLN A 5 37.62 24.98 6.27
CA GLN A 5 38.31 25.00 7.57
C GLN A 5 39.46 26.03 7.64
N ILE A 6 40.13 26.35 6.53
CA ILE A 6 41.24 27.33 6.52
C ILE A 6 40.74 28.76 6.74
N LYS A 7 39.53 29.11 6.27
CA LYS A 7 38.93 30.44 6.53
C LYS A 7 38.60 30.67 8.01
N ARG A 8 38.26 29.61 8.76
CA ARG A 8 37.92 29.72 10.18
C ARG A 8 39.14 30.00 11.08
N TYR A 9 40.29 29.40 10.76
CA TYR A 9 41.54 29.64 11.52
C TYR A 9 42.10 31.04 11.32
N ARG A 10 42.03 31.61 10.10
CA ARG A 10 42.49 32.99 9.83
C ARG A 10 41.65 34.05 10.55
N LEU A 11 40.34 33.80 10.69
CA LEU A 11 39.45 34.70 11.43
C LEU A 11 39.68 34.64 12.95
N PHE A 12 40.08 33.48 13.49
CA PHE A 12 40.33 33.34 14.92
C PHE A 12 41.63 34.02 15.36
N TYR A 13 42.71 33.87 14.59
CA TYR A 13 44.01 34.50 14.91
C TYR A 13 43.99 36.03 14.83
N SER A 14 43.25 36.59 13.86
CA SER A 14 43.08 38.04 13.71
C SER A 14 42.33 38.68 14.88
N LYS A 15 41.36 37.96 15.46
CA LYS A 15 40.57 38.48 16.59
C LYS A 15 41.35 38.42 17.90
N TRP A 16 42.14 37.36 18.11
CA TRP A 16 42.96 37.19 19.30
C TRP A 16 44.16 38.15 19.35
N SER A 17 44.84 38.41 18.22
CA SER A 17 45.98 39.33 18.21
C SER A 17 45.58 40.77 18.52
N LYS A 18 44.42 41.22 18.02
CA LYS A 18 43.90 42.56 18.32
C LYS A 18 43.52 42.71 19.80
N GLN A 19 42.87 41.72 20.40
CA GLN A 19 42.50 41.76 21.81
C GLN A 19 43.71 41.75 22.75
N PHE A 20 44.75 40.98 22.41
CA PHE A 20 45.97 40.91 23.21
C PHE A 20 46.78 42.21 23.14
N LEU A 21 46.91 42.81 21.94
CA LEU A 21 47.58 44.10 21.77
C LEU A 21 46.83 45.25 22.46
N THR A 22 45.50 45.24 22.43
CA THR A 22 44.72 46.24 23.17
C THR A 22 44.87 46.08 24.69
N ALA A 23 44.93 44.84 25.21
CA ALA A 23 45.12 44.61 26.63
C ALA A 23 46.50 45.07 27.13
N ILE A 24 47.55 44.88 26.32
CA ILE A 24 48.89 45.38 26.64
C ILE A 24 48.94 46.92 26.61
N ALA A 25 48.33 47.55 25.60
CA ALA A 25 48.27 49.00 25.52
C ALA A 25 47.52 49.62 26.71
N ASP A 26 46.41 48.99 27.14
CA ASP A 26 45.63 49.44 28.30
C ASP A 26 46.39 49.25 29.62
N LEU A 27 47.16 48.16 29.75
CA LEU A 27 48.02 47.93 30.92
C LEU A 27 49.13 48.99 31.01
N ILE A 28 49.77 49.33 29.88
CA ILE A 28 50.80 50.36 29.81
C ILE A 28 50.21 51.74 30.16
N LEU A 29 49.01 52.07 29.66
CA LEU A 29 48.33 53.33 29.99
C LEU A 29 47.89 53.40 31.46
N ARG A 30 47.42 52.29 32.05
CA ARG A 30 47.08 52.24 33.48
C ARG A 30 48.31 52.44 34.36
N LEU A 31 49.43 51.79 34.04
CA LEU A 31 50.68 51.95 34.77
C LEU A 31 51.20 53.40 34.70
N ASN A 32 50.95 54.11 33.60
CA ASN A 32 51.36 55.52 33.45
C ASN A 32 50.41 56.52 34.16
N LYS A 33 49.16 56.12 34.44
CA LYS A 33 48.14 56.98 35.06
C LYS A 33 48.19 56.96 36.60
N GLU A 34 48.69 55.87 37.21
CA GLU A 34 48.83 55.76 38.66
C GLU A 34 50.16 56.30 39.20
N SER A 35 51.16 56.55 38.35
CA SER A 35 52.42 57.19 38.76
C SER A 35 52.32 58.72 38.76
N GLY A 36 51.44 59.23 39.62
CA GLY A 36 51.42 60.64 40.01
C GLY A 36 52.57 60.95 40.96
N MET A 37 53.54 61.71 40.45
CA MET A 37 54.54 62.50 41.19
C MET A 37 55.55 61.72 42.06
N HIS A 38 56.83 61.83 41.66
CA HIS A 38 58.05 61.50 42.39
C HIS A 38 58.52 60.02 42.47
N SER A 39 58.83 59.37 41.34
CA SER A 39 59.86 58.30 41.36
C SER A 39 60.34 57.85 39.96
N THR A 40 60.79 58.77 39.11
CA THR A 40 61.17 58.46 37.71
C THR A 40 62.61 57.95 37.51
N THR A 41 63.36 57.73 38.59
CA THR A 41 64.76 57.25 38.52
C THR A 41 64.95 55.76 38.86
N LEU A 42 64.02 55.11 39.56
CA LEU A 42 64.10 53.67 39.89
C LEU A 42 63.49 52.74 38.82
N LEU A 43 62.53 53.22 38.03
CA LEU A 43 61.91 52.42 36.97
C LEU A 43 62.83 52.25 35.74
N ARG A 44 63.71 53.23 35.49
CA ARG A 44 64.66 53.19 34.36
C ARG A 44 65.82 52.20 34.58
N SER A 45 66.22 51.93 35.82
CA SER A 45 67.26 50.94 36.13
C SER A 45 66.76 49.50 36.14
N ALA A 46 65.48 49.27 36.47
CA ALA A 46 64.87 47.94 36.40
C ALA A 46 64.67 47.46 34.95
N ILE A 47 64.33 48.37 34.03
CA ILE A 47 64.14 48.04 32.61
C ILE A 47 65.49 47.76 31.92
N THR A 48 66.57 48.46 32.28
CA THR A 48 67.90 48.17 31.70
C THR A 48 68.50 46.85 32.20
N LEU A 49 68.22 46.43 33.44
CA LEU A 49 68.66 45.12 33.95
C LEU A 49 67.91 43.93 33.32
N LEU A 50 66.62 44.10 32.99
CA LEU A 50 65.81 43.06 32.34
C LEU A 50 66.20 42.88 30.85
N VAL A 51 66.57 43.96 30.16
CA VAL A 51 67.04 43.89 28.77
C VAL A 51 68.43 43.23 28.69
N LEU A 52 69.29 43.41 29.70
CA LEU A 52 70.63 42.79 29.71
C LEU A 52 70.59 41.26 29.93
N TYR A 53 69.59 40.75 30.66
CA TYR A 53 69.39 39.30 30.83
C TYR A 53 68.79 38.61 29.59
N MET A 54 68.13 39.35 28.71
CA MET A 54 67.63 38.82 27.43
C MET A 54 68.71 38.78 26.34
N LEU A 55 69.86 39.44 26.53
CA LEU A 55 70.96 39.51 25.56
C LEU A 55 72.08 38.51 25.81
N SER A 56 72.10 37.80 26.95
CA SER A 56 73.13 36.80 27.28
C SER A 56 72.72 35.33 27.00
N ALA A 57 71.59 35.10 26.34
CA ALA A 57 71.10 33.76 25.97
C ALA A 57 71.18 33.45 24.46
N CYS A 58 72.09 34.08 23.73
CA CYS A 58 72.32 33.78 22.31
C CYS A 58 73.82 33.53 22.08
N GLU A 59 74.13 32.29 21.74
CA GLU A 59 75.34 31.76 21.07
C GLU A 59 75.91 30.51 21.77
N THR A 60 75.09 29.46 21.86
CA THR A 60 75.63 28.12 21.64
C THR A 60 75.85 27.99 20.13
N PRO A 61 77.08 27.73 19.63
CA PRO A 61 77.29 27.46 18.22
C PRO A 61 76.44 26.25 17.85
N ALA A 62 75.40 26.47 17.04
CA ALA A 62 74.56 25.39 16.56
C ALA A 62 75.47 24.39 15.85
N ASN A 63 75.48 23.16 16.35
CA ASN A 63 76.23 22.05 15.80
C ASN A 63 75.77 21.85 14.35
N GLN A 64 76.56 22.30 13.38
CA GLN A 64 76.17 22.33 11.96
C GLN A 64 75.82 20.92 11.46
N ASP A 65 76.45 19.89 12.03
CA ASP A 65 76.17 18.49 11.72
C ASP A 65 74.76 18.05 12.15
N ASP A 66 74.25 18.52 13.29
CA ASP A 66 72.89 18.21 13.73
C ASP A 66 71.84 18.87 12.82
N LEU A 67 72.09 20.10 12.38
CA LEU A 67 71.22 20.78 11.42
C LEU A 67 71.22 20.08 10.06
N VAL A 68 72.36 19.59 9.59
CA VAL A 68 72.46 18.82 8.34
C VAL A 68 71.72 17.49 8.47
N ASN A 69 71.88 16.77 9.59
CA ASN A 69 71.17 15.52 9.86
C ASN A 69 69.66 15.70 9.95
N GLN A 70 69.19 16.76 10.62
CA GLN A 70 67.77 17.13 10.67
C GLN A 70 67.23 17.45 9.28
N ASN A 71 67.99 18.21 8.47
CA ASN A 71 67.57 18.57 7.12
C ASN A 71 67.48 17.33 6.21
N ASN A 72 68.41 16.38 6.34
CA ASN A 72 68.35 15.11 5.61
C ASN A 72 67.14 14.27 6.06
N THR A 73 66.88 14.18 7.36
CA THR A 73 65.72 13.46 7.90
C THR A 73 64.40 14.07 7.40
N LEU A 74 64.27 15.39 7.48
CA LEU A 74 63.10 16.12 6.98
C LEU A 74 62.91 15.94 5.46
N LYS A 75 63.99 15.89 4.68
CA LYS A 75 63.91 15.59 3.23
C LYS A 75 63.38 14.18 2.98
N THR A 76 63.85 13.19 3.73
CA THR A 76 63.38 11.80 3.61
C THR A 76 61.91 11.66 4.02
N GLU A 77 61.50 12.29 5.12
CA GLU A 77 60.10 12.32 5.57
C GLU A 77 59.20 13.01 4.55
N LEU A 78 59.65 14.14 3.99
CA LEU A 78 58.92 14.87 2.97
C LEU A 78 58.77 14.04 1.69
N GLN A 79 59.81 13.30 1.28
CA GLN A 79 59.74 12.39 0.14
C GLN A 79 58.78 11.22 0.41
N SER A 80 58.83 10.61 1.60
CA SER A 80 57.91 9.54 2.00
C SER A 80 56.45 10.03 2.06
N ALA A 81 56.21 11.21 2.63
CA ALA A 81 54.90 11.84 2.67
C ALA A 81 54.38 12.16 1.27
N LYS A 82 55.23 12.64 0.36
CA LYS A 82 54.87 12.85 -1.06
C LYS A 82 54.44 11.56 -1.74
N GLN A 83 55.21 10.47 -1.58
CA GLN A 83 54.85 9.16 -2.12
C GLN A 83 53.52 8.65 -1.57
N LYS A 84 53.27 8.85 -0.26
CA LYS A 84 52.00 8.47 0.37
C LYS A 84 50.83 9.32 -0.12
N ILE A 85 51.03 10.62 -0.34
CA ILE A 85 50.02 11.51 -0.93
C ILE A 85 49.69 11.07 -2.35
N GLU A 86 50.69 10.74 -3.16
CA GLU A 86 50.50 10.24 -4.52
C GLU A 86 49.70 8.93 -4.53
N SER A 87 50.08 7.97 -3.69
CA SER A 87 49.37 6.69 -3.51
C SER A 87 47.91 6.88 -3.07
N LEU A 88 47.66 7.66 -2.01
CA LEU A 88 46.29 7.94 -1.54
C LEU A 88 45.47 8.72 -2.58
N SER A 89 46.11 9.59 -3.36
CA SER A 89 45.44 10.31 -4.44
C SER A 89 45.04 9.39 -5.59
N ALA A 90 45.87 8.39 -5.91
CA ALA A 90 45.56 7.36 -6.90
C ALA A 90 44.42 6.46 -6.41
N GLU A 91 44.48 5.98 -5.16
CA GLU A 91 43.41 5.19 -4.54
C GLU A 91 42.09 5.95 -4.49
N LYS A 92 42.11 7.24 -4.12
CA LYS A 92 40.92 8.09 -4.14
C LYS A 92 40.32 8.20 -5.54
N ARG A 93 41.14 8.34 -6.59
CA ARG A 93 40.64 8.38 -7.97
C ARG A 93 40.03 7.05 -8.38
N GLN A 94 40.63 5.93 -7.98
CA GLN A 94 40.09 4.59 -8.22
C GLN A 94 38.72 4.41 -7.55
N LEU A 95 38.61 4.72 -6.25
CA LEU A 95 37.35 4.64 -5.52
C LEU A 95 36.27 5.57 -6.08
N GLN A 96 36.66 6.74 -6.61
CA GLN A 96 35.72 7.62 -7.30
C GLN A 96 35.21 7.02 -8.61
N ALA A 97 36.08 6.35 -9.37
CA ALA A 97 35.70 5.62 -10.58
C ALA A 97 34.76 4.44 -10.23
N ASP A 98 35.11 3.64 -9.23
CA ASP A 98 34.31 2.50 -8.79
C ASP A 98 32.91 2.94 -8.29
N ASN A 99 32.83 4.04 -7.54
CA ASN A 99 31.55 4.60 -7.11
C ASN A 99 30.70 5.07 -8.30
N SER A 100 31.31 5.68 -9.31
CA SER A 100 30.58 6.10 -10.51
C SER A 100 30.05 4.90 -11.31
N GLU A 101 30.83 3.83 -11.37
CA GLU A 101 30.43 2.60 -12.05
C GLU A 101 29.32 1.87 -11.28
N LEU A 102 29.39 1.83 -9.95
CA LEU A 102 28.36 1.24 -9.12
C LEU A 102 27.02 1.98 -9.26
N GLU A 103 27.03 3.31 -9.27
CA GLU A 103 25.82 4.11 -9.49
C GLU A 103 25.25 3.89 -10.91
N ARG A 104 26.13 3.75 -11.91
CA ARG A 104 25.72 3.38 -13.28
C ARG A 104 25.02 2.02 -13.31
N VAL A 105 25.65 0.99 -12.74
CA VAL A 105 25.10 -0.38 -12.68
C VAL A 105 23.79 -0.40 -11.90
N LYS A 106 23.71 0.29 -10.76
CA LYS A 106 22.50 0.40 -9.95
C LYS A 106 21.34 1.04 -10.73
N SER A 107 21.62 2.08 -11.50
CA SER A 107 20.63 2.73 -12.36
C SER A 107 20.09 1.79 -13.45
N VAL A 108 20.98 1.07 -14.13
CA VAL A 108 20.59 0.07 -15.14
C VAL A 108 19.76 -1.05 -14.53
N ILE A 109 20.19 -1.63 -13.41
CA ILE A 109 19.45 -2.68 -12.70
C ILE A 109 18.08 -2.18 -12.25
N SER A 110 17.98 -0.96 -11.72
CA SER A 110 16.70 -0.40 -11.32
C SER A 110 15.75 -0.27 -12.50
N THR A 111 16.26 0.20 -13.64
CA THR A 111 15.48 0.38 -14.88
C THR A 111 15.02 -0.97 -15.45
N GLU A 112 15.92 -1.96 -15.53
CA GLU A 112 15.59 -3.31 -15.98
C GLU A 112 14.61 -4.00 -15.03
N LYS A 113 14.76 -3.82 -13.71
CA LYS A 113 13.86 -4.39 -12.71
C LYS A 113 12.45 -3.80 -12.85
N GLU A 114 12.34 -2.50 -13.01
CA GLU A 114 11.05 -1.83 -13.22
C GLU A 114 10.40 -2.27 -14.53
N SER A 115 11.18 -2.32 -15.62
CA SER A 115 10.72 -2.82 -16.92
C SER A 115 10.17 -4.24 -16.83
N ARG A 116 10.93 -5.18 -16.23
CA ARG A 116 10.48 -6.58 -16.05
C ARG A 116 9.28 -6.70 -15.12
N PHE A 117 9.20 -5.86 -14.10
CA PHE A 117 8.07 -5.84 -13.18
C PHE A 117 6.78 -5.42 -13.90
N ASN A 118 6.85 -4.34 -14.70
CA ASN A 118 5.73 -3.84 -15.48
C ASN A 118 5.28 -4.86 -16.53
N GLU A 119 6.23 -5.47 -17.27
CA GLU A 119 5.94 -6.54 -18.22
C GLU A 119 5.26 -7.74 -17.54
N SER A 120 5.72 -8.14 -16.35
CA SER A 120 5.11 -9.24 -15.60
C SER A 120 3.68 -8.93 -15.16
N ILE A 121 3.38 -7.70 -14.74
CA ILE A 121 2.02 -7.26 -14.37
C ILE A 121 1.11 -7.31 -15.59
N GLU A 122 1.57 -6.80 -16.73
CA GLU A 122 0.81 -6.78 -17.97
C GLU A 122 0.50 -8.21 -18.43
N LEU A 123 1.51 -9.08 -18.47
CA LEU A 123 1.33 -10.48 -18.85
C LEU A 123 0.34 -11.20 -17.92
N ARG A 124 0.46 -11.02 -16.59
CA ARG A 124 -0.47 -11.61 -15.62
C ARG A 124 -1.90 -11.12 -15.82
N THR A 125 -2.08 -9.84 -16.13
CA THR A 125 -3.39 -9.25 -16.40
C THR A 125 -3.98 -9.81 -17.70
N SER A 126 -3.18 -9.94 -18.75
CA SER A 126 -3.58 -10.53 -20.02
C SER A 126 -3.98 -12.00 -19.88
N VAL A 127 -3.19 -12.80 -19.15
CA VAL A 127 -3.51 -14.20 -18.83
C VAL A 127 -4.81 -14.30 -18.03
N ARG A 128 -5.00 -13.45 -17.00
CA ARG A 128 -6.25 -13.44 -16.21
C ARG A 128 -7.46 -13.15 -17.09
N LYS A 129 -7.39 -12.13 -17.96
CA LYS A 129 -8.47 -11.79 -18.88
C LYS A 129 -8.78 -12.94 -19.84
N PHE A 130 -7.75 -13.56 -20.41
CA PHE A 130 -7.93 -14.71 -21.30
C PHE A 130 -8.62 -15.89 -20.59
N VAL A 131 -8.17 -16.25 -19.39
CA VAL A 131 -8.80 -17.32 -18.60
C VAL A 131 -10.25 -17.00 -18.26
N GLN A 132 -10.54 -15.76 -17.84
CA GLN A 132 -11.90 -15.31 -17.57
C GLN A 132 -12.80 -15.39 -18.80
N GLN A 133 -12.30 -15.00 -19.98
CA GLN A 133 -13.03 -15.11 -21.24
C GLN A 133 -13.32 -16.57 -21.61
N ARG A 134 -12.37 -17.49 -21.40
CA ARG A 134 -12.59 -18.92 -21.63
C ARG A 134 -13.61 -19.51 -20.68
N ILE A 135 -13.55 -19.17 -19.39
CA ILE A 135 -14.56 -19.57 -18.41
C ILE A 135 -15.94 -19.04 -18.80
N ALA A 136 -16.04 -17.77 -19.19
CA ALA A 136 -17.30 -17.16 -19.62
C ALA A 136 -17.87 -17.87 -20.85
N ALA A 137 -17.04 -18.14 -21.87
CA ALA A 137 -17.46 -18.86 -23.06
C ALA A 137 -17.93 -20.30 -22.75
N SER A 138 -17.26 -21.01 -21.84
CA SER A 138 -17.70 -22.33 -21.38
C SER A 138 -19.04 -22.26 -20.64
N LYS A 139 -19.25 -21.26 -19.77
CA LYS A 139 -20.53 -21.04 -19.09
C LYS A 139 -21.65 -20.73 -20.09
N ASP A 140 -21.38 -19.91 -21.09
CA ASP A 140 -22.34 -19.60 -22.16
C ASP A 140 -22.75 -20.86 -22.91
N PHE A 141 -21.78 -21.72 -23.23
CA PHE A 141 -22.04 -23.01 -23.88
C PHE A 141 -22.90 -23.93 -23.00
N LEU A 142 -22.61 -24.03 -21.69
CA LEU A 142 -23.43 -24.84 -20.77
C LEU A 142 -24.88 -24.35 -20.69
N LEU A 143 -25.06 -23.03 -20.67
CA LEU A 143 -26.38 -22.40 -20.69
C LEU A 143 -27.14 -22.66 -21.98
N GLN A 144 -26.49 -22.49 -23.14
CA GLN A 144 -27.09 -22.74 -24.45
C GLN A 144 -27.42 -24.22 -24.67
N GLY A 145 -26.60 -25.12 -24.14
CA GLY A 145 -26.82 -26.56 -24.19
C GLY A 145 -27.88 -27.08 -23.22
N ASN A 146 -28.47 -26.22 -22.38
CA ASN A 146 -29.35 -26.60 -21.27
C ASN A 146 -28.73 -27.69 -20.37
N LEU A 147 -27.42 -27.60 -20.17
CA LEU A 147 -26.62 -28.57 -19.40
C LEU A 147 -26.51 -28.19 -17.91
N LEU A 148 -27.13 -27.08 -17.51
CA LEU A 148 -27.19 -26.68 -16.11
C LEU A 148 -28.37 -27.36 -15.41
N ASP A 149 -28.15 -27.71 -14.15
CA ASP A 149 -29.20 -28.26 -13.30
C ASP A 149 -30.18 -27.15 -12.93
N TYR A 150 -31.45 -27.37 -13.25
CA TYR A 150 -32.53 -26.46 -12.90
C TYR A 150 -33.08 -26.79 -11.51
N ILE A 151 -33.23 -25.76 -10.66
CA ILE A 151 -33.80 -25.87 -9.31
C ILE A 151 -34.91 -24.83 -9.18
N GLY A 152 -36.16 -25.28 -9.11
CA GLY A 152 -37.32 -24.40 -8.99
C GLY A 152 -38.59 -25.01 -9.58
N GLY A 153 -39.66 -24.20 -9.63
CA GLY A 153 -40.94 -24.59 -10.21
C GLY A 153 -40.92 -24.57 -11.73
N GLU A 154 -41.86 -25.24 -12.39
CA GLU A 154 -41.95 -25.24 -13.85
C GLU A 154 -42.15 -23.81 -14.42
N LEU A 155 -41.41 -23.49 -15.50
CA LEU A 155 -41.37 -22.18 -16.16
C LEU A 155 -42.48 -22.05 -17.22
N LEU A 156 -43.72 -21.90 -16.77
CA LEU A 156 -44.89 -21.75 -17.65
C LEU A 156 -45.73 -20.53 -17.29
N ASP A 157 -46.64 -20.17 -18.18
CA ASP A 157 -47.64 -19.15 -17.90
C ASP A 157 -48.74 -19.74 -16.98
N ARG A 158 -49.04 -19.06 -15.87
CA ARG A 158 -49.95 -19.53 -14.81
C ARG A 158 -51.18 -18.65 -14.69
N ALA A 159 -52.22 -19.16 -14.03
CA ALA A 159 -53.55 -18.55 -14.07
C ALA A 159 -53.68 -17.26 -13.24
N GLU A 160 -52.97 -17.17 -12.10
CA GLU A 160 -53.10 -16.05 -11.17
C GLU A 160 -51.87 -15.16 -11.20
N LEU A 161 -52.07 -13.83 -11.20
CA LEU A 161 -51.02 -12.83 -11.10
C LEU A 161 -50.77 -12.48 -9.63
N GLU A 162 -49.50 -12.33 -9.21
CA GLU A 162 -49.17 -11.89 -7.86
C GLU A 162 -49.23 -10.37 -7.70
N PRO A 163 -50.22 -9.80 -6.99
CA PRO A 163 -50.33 -8.36 -6.82
C PRO A 163 -49.37 -7.79 -5.78
N ARG A 164 -48.76 -8.63 -4.93
CA ARG A 164 -47.95 -8.16 -3.80
C ARG A 164 -46.49 -7.94 -4.18
N LEU A 165 -45.96 -6.82 -3.71
CA LEU A 165 -44.54 -6.61 -3.52
C LEU A 165 -44.02 -7.49 -2.38
N GLY A 166 -42.84 -8.09 -2.54
CA GLY A 166 -42.11 -8.67 -1.41
C GLY A 166 -41.12 -9.75 -1.79
N THR A 167 -40.76 -10.53 -0.78
CA THR A 167 -39.84 -11.66 -0.90
C THR A 167 -40.61 -12.97 -0.94
N LEU A 168 -40.49 -13.70 -2.05
CA LEU A 168 -40.99 -15.05 -2.21
C LEU A 168 -39.91 -16.04 -1.76
N VAL A 169 -40.28 -17.09 -1.03
CA VAL A 169 -39.36 -18.11 -0.51
C VAL A 169 -39.82 -19.47 -1.00
N ASP A 170 -39.04 -20.11 -1.88
CA ASP A 170 -39.38 -21.39 -2.48
C ASP A 170 -38.98 -22.55 -1.57
N LEU A 171 -39.87 -22.94 -0.65
CA LEU A 171 -39.66 -24.09 0.22
C LEU A 171 -40.07 -25.42 -0.43
N ALA A 172 -40.53 -25.41 -1.69
CA ALA A 172 -40.91 -26.64 -2.39
C ALA A 172 -39.71 -27.29 -3.07
N ASN A 173 -38.76 -26.49 -3.53
CA ASN A 173 -37.60 -26.94 -4.30
C ASN A 173 -36.29 -26.61 -3.57
N PRO A 174 -35.98 -27.27 -2.43
CA PRO A 174 -34.68 -27.14 -1.81
C PRO A 174 -33.59 -27.67 -2.76
N VAL A 175 -32.40 -27.07 -2.68
CA VAL A 175 -31.24 -27.47 -3.46
C VAL A 175 -30.91 -28.95 -3.16
N PRO A 176 -30.89 -29.85 -4.17
CA PRO A 176 -30.76 -31.27 -3.92
C PRO A 176 -29.32 -31.70 -3.55
N ARG A 177 -28.32 -30.99 -4.10
CA ARG A 177 -26.88 -31.29 -3.90
C ARG A 177 -26.10 -29.99 -3.81
N LYS A 178 -24.91 -30.03 -3.22
CA LYS A 178 -24.00 -28.87 -3.22
C LYS A 178 -23.57 -28.53 -4.65
N GLY A 179 -23.17 -27.29 -4.88
CA GLY A 179 -22.76 -26.83 -6.20
C GLY A 179 -22.53 -25.34 -6.28
N ILE A 180 -22.61 -24.81 -7.50
CA ILE A 180 -22.39 -23.39 -7.81
C ILE A 180 -23.61 -22.83 -8.54
N LEU A 181 -24.19 -21.76 -8.01
CA LEU A 181 -25.24 -21.00 -8.70
C LEU A 181 -24.67 -20.08 -9.79
N GLU A 182 -25.32 -20.09 -10.95
CA GLU A 182 -24.92 -19.31 -12.12
C GLU A 182 -25.94 -18.22 -12.49
N GLY A 183 -27.21 -18.40 -12.17
CA GLY A 183 -28.24 -17.40 -12.44
C GLY A 183 -29.63 -17.79 -11.98
N ALA A 184 -30.55 -16.84 -12.09
CA ALA A 184 -31.97 -17.05 -11.89
C ALA A 184 -32.72 -17.04 -13.21
N THR A 185 -33.87 -17.69 -13.24
CA THR A 185 -34.76 -17.67 -14.39
C THR A 185 -36.20 -17.61 -13.92
N GLY A 186 -37.05 -17.07 -14.78
CA GLY A 186 -38.47 -16.96 -14.50
C GLY A 186 -39.27 -16.65 -15.73
N TYR A 187 -40.57 -16.90 -15.65
CA TYR A 187 -41.55 -16.43 -16.62
C TYR A 187 -42.17 -15.12 -16.11
N PHE A 188 -41.72 -13.99 -16.66
CA PHE A 188 -42.10 -12.66 -16.18
C PHE A 188 -43.19 -12.04 -17.04
N VAL A 189 -44.29 -11.59 -16.42
CA VAL A 189 -45.38 -10.91 -17.15
C VAL A 189 -44.96 -9.49 -17.55
N ASN A 190 -44.24 -8.81 -16.66
CA ASN A 190 -43.78 -7.43 -16.82
C ASN A 190 -42.27 -7.34 -16.57
N LEU A 191 -41.64 -6.28 -17.09
CA LEU A 191 -40.25 -5.98 -16.77
C LEU A 191 -40.13 -5.60 -15.29
N THR A 192 -39.18 -6.20 -14.57
CA THR A 192 -38.97 -6.00 -13.15
C THR A 192 -37.49 -6.09 -12.79
N SER A 193 -37.17 -5.62 -11.59
CA SER A 193 -35.89 -5.94 -10.97
C SER A 193 -36.10 -6.83 -9.75
N LEU A 194 -35.21 -7.79 -9.58
CA LEU A 194 -35.28 -8.72 -8.46
C LEU A 194 -33.90 -8.96 -7.85
N THR A 195 -33.92 -9.42 -6.62
CA THR A 195 -32.74 -9.88 -5.90
C THR A 195 -32.95 -11.30 -5.42
N VAL A 196 -31.95 -12.15 -5.61
CA VAL A 196 -31.98 -13.55 -5.22
C VAL A 196 -31.22 -13.71 -3.91
N ASN A 197 -31.81 -14.40 -2.95
CA ASN A 197 -31.21 -14.71 -1.67
C ASN A 197 -31.08 -16.23 -1.53
N VAL A 198 -29.94 -16.69 -1.03
CA VAL A 198 -29.73 -18.09 -0.65
C VAL A 198 -29.92 -18.21 0.85
N LEU A 199 -30.81 -19.12 1.24
CA LEU A 199 -31.25 -19.35 2.60
C LEU A 199 -30.78 -20.71 3.07
N ARG A 200 -29.90 -20.75 4.07
CA ARG A 200 -29.39 -21.98 4.65
C ARG A 200 -30.25 -22.44 5.81
N PRO A 201 -30.75 -23.69 5.83
CA PRO A 201 -31.50 -24.19 6.96
C PRO A 201 -30.63 -24.28 8.22
N ILE A 202 -31.15 -23.77 9.33
CA ILE A 202 -30.58 -23.90 10.68
C ILE A 202 -31.73 -24.27 11.62
N ASN A 203 -31.80 -25.55 12.00
CA ASN A 203 -32.95 -26.11 12.73
C ASN A 203 -34.27 -25.88 11.95
N ASP A 204 -35.24 -25.18 12.56
CA ASP A 204 -36.54 -24.86 11.95
C ASP A 204 -36.56 -23.50 11.21
N ASP A 205 -35.44 -22.78 11.20
CA ASP A 205 -35.30 -21.43 10.65
C ASP A 205 -34.28 -21.40 9.51
N TYR A 206 -34.14 -20.24 8.84
CA TYR A 206 -33.23 -20.06 7.71
C TYR A 206 -32.28 -18.88 7.91
N LEU A 207 -31.00 -19.06 7.63
CA LEU A 207 -29.99 -18.00 7.61
C LEU A 207 -29.76 -17.51 6.18
N VAL A 208 -29.80 -16.20 5.98
CA VAL A 208 -29.44 -15.60 4.68
C VAL A 208 -27.93 -15.64 4.51
N VAL A 209 -27.41 -16.59 3.73
CA VAL A 209 -25.95 -16.77 3.54
C VAL A 209 -25.41 -15.97 2.36
N TRP A 210 -26.27 -15.64 1.40
CA TRP A 210 -25.90 -14.85 0.24
C TRP A 210 -27.08 -14.06 -0.31
N LYS A 211 -26.77 -12.92 -0.93
CA LYS A 211 -27.71 -12.03 -1.61
C LYS A 211 -27.10 -11.52 -2.91
N SER A 212 -27.84 -11.63 -4.00
CA SER A 212 -27.40 -11.15 -5.31
C SER A 212 -27.37 -9.62 -5.36
N PRO A 213 -26.57 -9.04 -6.26
CA PRO A 213 -26.84 -7.69 -6.76
C PRO A 213 -28.23 -7.62 -7.41
N LEU A 214 -28.75 -6.41 -7.60
CA LEU A 214 -30.03 -6.21 -8.29
C LEU A 214 -29.92 -6.71 -9.74
N LEU A 215 -30.87 -7.56 -10.14
CA LEU A 215 -30.97 -8.14 -11.48
C LEU A 215 -32.20 -7.59 -12.16
N THR A 216 -32.06 -7.11 -13.40
CA THR A 216 -33.19 -6.53 -14.15
C THR A 216 -33.51 -7.38 -15.36
N THR A 217 -34.79 -7.69 -15.54
CA THR A 217 -35.28 -8.41 -16.73
C THR A 217 -35.25 -7.50 -17.95
N GLN A 218 -34.75 -8.02 -19.08
CA GLN A 218 -34.68 -7.26 -20.34
C GLN A 218 -35.91 -7.47 -21.24
N LYS A 219 -36.68 -8.53 -21.01
CA LYS A 219 -37.86 -8.90 -21.78
C LYS A 219 -38.89 -9.60 -20.89
N THR A 220 -40.14 -9.58 -21.33
CA THR A 220 -41.24 -10.39 -20.76
C THR A 220 -41.15 -11.85 -21.26
N GLY A 221 -41.89 -12.74 -20.60
CA GLY A 221 -41.83 -14.19 -20.79
C GLY A 221 -40.62 -14.82 -20.10
N ASN A 222 -40.12 -15.92 -20.65
CA ASN A 222 -38.97 -16.63 -20.10
C ASN A 222 -37.69 -15.79 -20.23
N SER A 223 -37.10 -15.44 -19.10
CA SER A 223 -35.87 -14.65 -18.99
C SER A 223 -34.87 -15.33 -18.08
N PHE A 224 -33.60 -15.33 -18.49
CA PHE A 224 -32.48 -15.81 -17.70
C PHE A 224 -31.63 -14.62 -17.26
N LEU A 225 -31.39 -14.52 -15.95
CA LEU A 225 -30.67 -13.46 -15.28
C LEU A 225 -29.38 -14.04 -14.69
N ARG A 226 -28.25 -13.73 -15.34
CA ARG A 226 -26.95 -14.21 -14.90
C ARG A 226 -26.50 -13.52 -13.61
N PHE A 227 -25.93 -14.28 -12.68
CA PHE A 227 -25.25 -13.70 -11.53
C PHE A 227 -23.86 -13.20 -11.93
N PRO A 228 -23.45 -11.99 -11.48
CA PRO A 228 -22.11 -11.48 -11.79
C PRO A 228 -21.02 -12.24 -11.04
N THR A 229 -21.37 -12.89 -9.94
CA THR A 229 -20.47 -13.72 -9.13
C THR A 229 -21.11 -15.09 -8.91
N SER A 230 -20.35 -16.15 -9.17
CA SER A 230 -20.71 -17.52 -8.79
C SER A 230 -20.80 -17.65 -7.27
N VAL A 231 -21.75 -18.45 -6.79
CA VAL A 231 -22.04 -18.63 -5.36
C VAL A 231 -22.07 -20.11 -5.04
N ASN A 232 -21.37 -20.52 -4.00
CA ASN A 232 -21.45 -21.89 -3.53
C ASN A 232 -22.75 -22.11 -2.77
N ILE A 233 -23.45 -23.19 -3.09
CA ILE A 233 -24.66 -23.66 -2.42
C ILE A 233 -24.44 -25.03 -1.82
N GLU A 234 -25.16 -25.31 -0.75
CA GLU A 234 -25.19 -26.61 -0.07
C GLU A 234 -26.53 -27.32 -0.27
N ALA A 235 -26.52 -28.64 -0.10
CA ALA A 235 -27.75 -29.42 -0.14
C ALA A 235 -28.70 -28.96 0.98
N GLY A 236 -29.96 -28.72 0.63
CA GLY A 236 -30.98 -28.20 1.54
C GLY A 236 -31.06 -26.67 1.58
N ASP A 237 -30.12 -25.93 0.98
CA ASP A 237 -30.29 -24.48 0.81
C ASP A 237 -31.58 -24.20 0.01
N VAL A 238 -32.26 -23.11 0.36
CA VAL A 238 -33.52 -22.66 -0.26
C VAL A 238 -33.29 -21.33 -0.95
N ILE A 239 -34.02 -21.09 -2.05
CA ILE A 239 -33.93 -19.84 -2.80
C ILE A 239 -35.10 -18.92 -2.45
N ALA A 240 -34.79 -17.65 -2.25
CA ALA A 240 -35.77 -16.59 -2.09
C ALA A 240 -35.56 -15.46 -3.09
N TYR A 241 -36.65 -14.86 -3.54
CA TYR A 241 -36.69 -13.86 -4.61
C TYR A 241 -37.39 -12.60 -4.10
N THR A 242 -36.66 -11.51 -3.96
CA THR A 242 -37.20 -10.20 -3.58
C THR A 242 -37.51 -9.41 -4.84
N PHE A 243 -38.76 -8.96 -5.00
CA PHE A 243 -39.19 -8.11 -6.11
C PHE A 243 -39.34 -6.65 -5.69
N ASP A 244 -39.06 -5.74 -6.61
CA ASP A 244 -39.24 -4.28 -6.45
C ASP A 244 -40.63 -3.78 -6.85
N THR A 245 -41.38 -4.59 -7.59
CA THR A 245 -42.77 -4.34 -8.00
C THR A 245 -43.64 -5.59 -7.84
N GLY A 246 -44.96 -5.39 -7.68
CA GLY A 246 -45.96 -6.45 -7.81
C GLY A 246 -46.37 -6.65 -9.27
N ASP A 247 -47.27 -7.60 -9.52
CA ASP A 247 -47.84 -7.91 -10.84
C ASP A 247 -46.80 -8.36 -11.89
N VAL A 248 -45.75 -9.03 -11.43
CA VAL A 248 -44.60 -9.44 -12.27
C VAL A 248 -44.56 -10.93 -12.55
N LEU A 249 -45.24 -11.74 -11.74
CA LEU A 249 -45.17 -13.19 -11.79
C LEU A 249 -46.53 -13.83 -11.68
N ASN A 250 -46.69 -14.91 -12.42
CA ASN A 250 -47.85 -15.76 -12.31
C ASN A 250 -47.59 -16.94 -11.35
N PHE A 251 -48.63 -17.40 -10.69
CA PHE A 251 -48.62 -18.52 -9.77
C PHE A 251 -49.88 -19.38 -9.89
N ASP A 252 -49.78 -20.63 -9.44
CA ASP A 252 -50.91 -21.52 -9.21
C ASP A 252 -51.03 -21.85 -7.73
N ARG A 253 -52.24 -22.16 -7.27
CA ARG A 253 -52.50 -22.58 -5.88
C ARG A 253 -52.59 -24.10 -5.77
N GLY A 254 -52.25 -24.61 -4.59
CA GLY A 254 -52.44 -26.02 -4.23
C GLY A 254 -51.28 -26.97 -4.55
N THR A 255 -50.34 -26.57 -5.40
CA THR A 255 -49.28 -27.46 -5.92
C THR A 255 -47.88 -27.16 -5.38
N GLY A 256 -47.64 -25.99 -4.79
CA GLY A 256 -46.33 -25.58 -4.30
C GLY A 256 -46.25 -25.37 -2.79
N ASN A 257 -45.11 -24.85 -2.34
CA ASN A 257 -44.86 -24.46 -0.95
C ASN A 257 -44.07 -23.13 -0.92
N THR A 258 -44.33 -22.25 -1.89
CA THR A 258 -43.74 -20.90 -1.86
C THR A 258 -44.47 -20.08 -0.82
N ARG A 259 -43.71 -19.47 0.09
CA ARG A 259 -44.22 -18.55 1.11
C ARG A 259 -43.76 -17.14 0.81
N PHE A 260 -44.42 -16.15 1.40
CA PHE A 260 -44.08 -14.75 1.16
C PHE A 260 -43.79 -13.99 2.45
N SER A 261 -42.88 -13.03 2.35
CA SER A 261 -42.54 -12.04 3.36
C SER A 261 -42.71 -10.65 2.74
N SER A 262 -43.32 -9.72 3.49
CA SER A 262 -43.37 -8.31 3.09
C SER A 262 -42.06 -7.57 3.36
N LYS A 263 -41.11 -8.21 4.05
CA LYS A 263 -39.80 -7.65 4.37
C LYS A 263 -38.74 -8.22 3.45
N ASP A 264 -37.83 -7.35 3.04
CA ASP A 264 -36.58 -7.77 2.43
C ASP A 264 -35.68 -8.45 3.47
N PHE A 265 -34.84 -9.36 2.98
CA PHE A 265 -33.93 -10.15 3.81
C PHE A 265 -32.55 -9.49 3.85
N LEU A 266 -32.01 -9.38 5.07
CA LEU A 266 -30.66 -8.88 5.31
C LEU A 266 -29.68 -10.04 5.28
N LEU A 267 -28.52 -9.82 4.67
CA LEU A 267 -27.42 -10.80 4.68
C LEU A 267 -27.01 -11.10 6.13
N GLY A 268 -26.88 -12.39 6.47
CA GLY A 268 -26.62 -12.86 7.83
C GLY A 268 -27.84 -12.84 8.76
N GLY A 269 -29.01 -12.41 8.28
CA GLY A 269 -30.25 -12.41 9.04
C GLY A 269 -30.86 -13.81 9.16
N ILE A 270 -31.49 -14.10 10.31
CA ILE A 270 -32.27 -15.32 10.52
C ILE A 270 -33.74 -15.04 10.21
N ILE A 271 -34.31 -15.87 9.35
CA ILE A 271 -35.70 -15.84 8.93
C ILE A 271 -36.44 -16.98 9.59
N LYS A 272 -37.39 -16.64 10.45
CA LYS A 272 -38.23 -17.64 11.10
C LYS A 272 -39.25 -18.20 10.11
N THR A 273 -39.32 -19.51 9.98
CA THR A 273 -40.27 -20.15 9.05
C THR A 273 -41.72 -19.82 9.39
N SER A 274 -42.02 -19.62 10.68
CA SER A 274 -43.32 -19.19 11.20
C SER A 274 -43.68 -17.73 10.88
N SER A 275 -42.69 -16.89 10.54
CA SER A 275 -42.93 -15.49 10.14
C SER A 275 -43.37 -15.35 8.68
N LEU A 276 -43.15 -16.40 7.88
CA LEU A 276 -43.52 -16.44 6.47
C LEU A 276 -45.03 -16.73 6.32
N LYS A 277 -45.68 -15.98 5.44
CA LYS A 277 -47.13 -16.08 5.19
C LYS A 277 -47.42 -16.96 3.97
N GLY A 278 -48.68 -17.34 3.81
CA GLY A 278 -49.16 -18.06 2.62
C GLY A 278 -48.98 -19.58 2.65
N ALA A 279 -48.62 -20.17 3.80
CA ALA A 279 -48.43 -21.62 3.94
C ALA A 279 -49.68 -22.44 3.54
N SER A 280 -50.89 -21.93 3.82
CA SER A 280 -52.15 -22.58 3.45
C SER A 280 -52.49 -22.48 1.96
N GLU A 281 -51.87 -21.55 1.24
CA GLU A 281 -52.20 -21.27 -0.16
C GLU A 281 -51.44 -22.20 -1.13
N LYS A 282 -50.34 -22.81 -0.68
CA LYS A 282 -49.53 -23.79 -1.44
C LYS A 282 -49.19 -23.30 -2.85
N ARG A 283 -48.60 -22.10 -2.93
CA ARG A 283 -48.36 -21.43 -4.21
C ARG A 283 -47.14 -22.00 -4.92
N ALA A 284 -47.26 -22.21 -6.23
CA ALA A 284 -46.17 -22.54 -7.13
C ALA A 284 -45.98 -21.39 -8.11
N TYR A 285 -44.76 -20.82 -8.15
CA TYR A 285 -44.40 -19.74 -9.05
C TYR A 285 -43.52 -20.28 -10.18
N SER A 286 -43.55 -19.59 -11.32
CA SER A 286 -42.69 -19.87 -12.47
C SER A 286 -41.32 -19.20 -12.32
N LEU A 287 -40.59 -19.63 -11.28
CA LEU A 287 -39.27 -19.14 -10.91
C LEU A 287 -38.34 -20.33 -10.61
N GLY A 288 -37.07 -20.12 -10.87
CA GLY A 288 -36.02 -21.04 -10.47
C GLY A 288 -34.63 -20.43 -10.60
N VAL A 289 -33.63 -21.26 -10.33
CA VAL A 289 -32.22 -20.96 -10.52
C VAL A 289 -31.55 -22.06 -11.29
N TYR A 290 -30.46 -21.72 -11.96
CA TYR A 290 -29.57 -22.68 -12.59
C TYR A 290 -28.29 -22.81 -11.78
N ALA A 291 -27.89 -24.06 -11.59
CA ALA A 291 -26.68 -24.43 -10.87
C ALA A 291 -25.84 -25.43 -11.67
N ILE A 292 -24.57 -25.52 -11.29
CA ILE A 292 -23.70 -26.66 -11.60
C ILE A 292 -23.64 -27.47 -10.31
N LEU A 293 -24.29 -28.64 -10.27
CA LEU A 293 -24.30 -29.49 -9.08
C LEU A 293 -23.22 -30.57 -9.15
N ASP A 294 -22.63 -30.88 -7.99
CA ASP A 294 -21.63 -31.95 -7.83
C ASP A 294 -22.27 -33.35 -7.72
#